data_AF-A0A7W8YBR0-F1
#
_entry.id   AF-A0A7W8YBR0-F1
#
_cell.length_a   1.000
_cell.length_b   1.000
_cell.length_c   1.000
_cell.angle_alpha   90.00
_cell.angle_beta   90.00
_cell.angle_gamma   90.00
#
_symmetry.space_group_name_H-M   'P 1'
#
loop_
_entity.id
_entity.type
_entity.pdbx_description
1 polymer ?
#
loop_
_entity_poly.entity_id
_entity_poly.type
_entity_poly.pdbx_seq_one_letter_code
_entity_poly.pdbx_strand_id
1 'polypeptide(L)'
;MLAQGQPIPCRRRAFEEAIAFATLANESVGESLSHALIHKLGFEAPQLQVPMQLPSGRFVRPDYFWPNVRVVGEFDGAHKYTKSMQVSGKEPSRVVYEEKLREDGIRSLGHRVCRWTWADLMNPERLARILSNAGVPRSSGVRRFGD
;
A
#
# COMPACT_ATOMS: atom_id res chain seq x y z
N MET A 1 -17.96 -41.48 21.48
CA MET A 1 -17.28 -40.86 20.33
C MET A 1 -17.38 -39.34 20.52
N LEU A 2 -16.43 -38.74 21.23
CA LEU A 2 -16.44 -37.30 21.56
C LEU A 2 -15.60 -36.56 20.52
N ALA A 3 -16.24 -35.69 19.74
CA ALA A 3 -15.55 -34.77 18.85
C ALA A 3 -14.88 -33.66 19.68
N GLN A 4 -13.55 -33.58 19.64
CA GLN A 4 -12.81 -32.48 20.25
C GLN A 4 -12.96 -31.24 19.36
N GLY A 5 -13.52 -30.16 19.91
CA GLY A 5 -13.56 -28.86 19.27
C GLY A 5 -12.16 -28.25 19.20
N GLN A 6 -11.72 -27.87 18.01
CA GLN A 6 -10.44 -27.17 17.83
C GLN A 6 -10.50 -25.77 18.47
N PRO A 7 -9.40 -25.31 19.10
CA PRO A 7 -9.34 -23.97 19.67
C PRO A 7 -9.44 -22.90 18.58
N ILE A 8 -10.41 -21.99 18.72
CA ILE A 8 -10.57 -20.82 17.86
C ILE A 8 -9.41 -19.86 18.17
N PRO A 9 -8.63 -19.40 17.17
CA PRO A 9 -7.53 -18.47 17.39
C PRO A 9 -8.02 -17.23 18.14
N CYS A 10 -7.26 -16.81 19.16
CA CYS A 10 -7.63 -15.75 20.09
C CYS A 10 -7.85 -14.40 19.38
N ARG A 11 -9.13 -14.01 19.24
CA ARG A 11 -9.63 -12.75 18.62
C ARG A 11 -8.92 -11.47 19.09
N ARG A 12 -8.35 -11.48 20.30
CA ARG A 12 -7.66 -10.33 20.89
C ARG A 12 -6.40 -9.91 20.13
N ARG A 13 -5.57 -10.88 19.72
CA ARG A 13 -4.33 -10.58 19.00
C ARG A 13 -4.60 -10.08 17.58
N ALA A 14 -5.54 -10.72 16.89
CA ALA A 14 -5.99 -10.26 15.57
C ALA A 14 -6.63 -8.86 15.64
N PHE A 15 -7.29 -8.51 16.75
CA PHE A 15 -7.88 -7.20 16.98
C PHE A 15 -6.82 -6.13 17.34
N GLU A 16 -5.84 -6.46 18.18
CA GLU A 16 -4.71 -5.58 18.51
C GLU A 16 -3.83 -5.31 17.27
N GLU A 17 -3.58 -6.33 16.44
CA GLU A 17 -2.94 -6.18 15.13
C GLU A 17 -3.78 -5.27 14.21
N ALA A 18 -5.09 -5.51 14.10
CA ALA A 18 -5.99 -4.67 13.31
C ALA A 18 -5.99 -3.18 13.75
N ILE A 19 -5.93 -2.90 15.05
CA ILE A 19 -5.84 -1.53 15.58
C ILE A 19 -4.48 -0.90 15.28
N ALA A 20 -3.37 -1.64 15.40
CA ALA A 20 -2.05 -1.14 15.05
C ALA A 20 -1.94 -0.77 13.55
N PHE A 21 -2.59 -1.55 12.68
CA PHE A 21 -2.63 -1.31 11.22
C PHE A 21 -3.72 -0.32 10.77
N ALA A 22 -4.73 -0.08 11.61
CA ALA A 22 -5.65 1.05 11.48
C ALA A 22 -4.96 2.35 11.94
N THR A 23 -3.82 2.67 11.34
CA THR A 23 -3.19 3.96 11.56
C THR A 23 -4.04 5.06 10.94
N LEU A 24 -4.26 6.18 11.64
CA LEU A 24 -4.99 7.36 11.15
C LEU A 24 -4.42 7.98 9.85
N ALA A 25 -3.22 7.53 9.43
CA ALA A 25 -2.57 7.94 8.19
C ALA A 25 -3.03 7.16 6.95
N ASN A 26 -3.80 6.08 7.11
CA ASN A 26 -4.38 5.35 5.99
C ASN A 26 -5.79 5.88 5.73
N GLU A 27 -5.98 6.51 4.58
CA GLU A 27 -7.23 7.17 4.16
C GLU A 27 -8.29 6.16 3.71
N SER A 28 -7.94 4.88 3.60
CA SER A 28 -8.87 3.83 3.20
C SER A 28 -8.59 2.46 3.85
N VAL A 29 -9.63 1.62 3.92
CA VAL A 29 -9.53 0.22 4.39
C VAL A 29 -8.48 -0.56 3.58
N GLY A 30 -8.36 -0.27 2.28
CA GLY A 30 -7.39 -0.91 1.42
C GLY A 30 -5.96 -0.51 1.74
N GLU A 31 -5.70 0.73 2.16
CA GLU A 31 -4.38 1.15 2.64
C GLU A 31 -4.02 0.47 3.97
N SER A 32 -4.96 0.39 4.92
CA SER A 32 -4.72 -0.35 6.17
C SER A 32 -4.42 -1.83 5.94
N LEU A 33 -5.18 -2.48 5.04
CA LEU A 33 -4.93 -3.87 4.65
C LEU A 33 -3.57 -4.03 3.93
N SER A 34 -3.23 -3.10 3.03
CA SER A 34 -1.94 -3.09 2.33
C SER A 34 -0.79 -3.01 3.33
N HIS A 35 -0.88 -2.10 4.31
CA HIS A 35 0.13 -1.95 5.36
C HIS A 35 0.30 -3.24 6.19
N ALA A 36 -0.82 -3.85 6.61
CA ALA A 36 -0.81 -5.11 7.34
C ALA A 36 -0.17 -6.25 6.54
N LEU A 37 -0.49 -6.34 5.24
CA LEU A 37 0.08 -7.37 4.37
C LEU A 37 1.56 -7.14 4.08
N ILE A 38 2.00 -5.90 3.85
CA ILE A 38 3.43 -5.54 3.70
C ILE A 38 4.21 -6.04 4.92
N HIS A 39 3.72 -5.76 6.12
CA HIS A 39 4.32 -6.23 7.37
C HIS A 39 4.30 -7.76 7.48
N LYS A 40 3.13 -8.39 7.27
CA LYS A 40 2.97 -9.86 7.37
C LYS A 40 3.83 -10.62 6.36
N LEU A 41 4.02 -10.06 5.18
CA LEU A 41 4.91 -10.60 4.15
C LEU A 41 6.40 -10.34 4.49
N GLY A 42 6.72 -9.61 5.55
CA GLY A 42 8.09 -9.39 6.00
C GLY A 42 8.87 -8.40 5.13
N PHE A 43 8.21 -7.48 4.43
CA PHE A 43 8.89 -6.35 3.80
C PHE A 43 9.29 -5.30 4.84
N GLU A 44 10.27 -4.45 4.50
CA GLU A 44 10.57 -3.27 5.31
C GLU A 44 9.35 -2.35 5.42
N ALA A 45 9.20 -1.70 6.58
CA ALA A 45 8.11 -0.77 6.83
C ALA A 45 8.27 0.50 5.95
N PRO A 46 7.25 0.88 5.18
CA PRO A 46 7.25 2.13 4.43
C PRO A 46 7.05 3.34 5.35
N GLN A 47 7.51 4.50 4.91
CA GLN A 47 7.00 5.78 5.40
C GLN A 47 5.68 6.09 4.69
N LEU A 48 4.67 6.53 5.44
CA LEU A 48 3.34 6.81 4.90
C LEU A 48 3.17 8.30 4.61
N GLN A 49 2.50 8.62 3.49
CA GLN A 49 2.05 9.98 3.14
C GLN A 49 3.13 11.09 3.18
N VAL A 50 4.39 10.74 2.91
CA VAL A 50 5.51 11.69 2.96
C VAL A 50 5.40 12.71 1.81
N PRO A 51 5.37 14.02 2.09
CA PRO A 51 5.35 15.03 1.02
C PRO A 51 6.63 14.99 0.18
N MET A 52 6.47 14.95 -1.14
CA MET A 52 7.55 15.04 -2.11
C MET A 52 7.31 16.22 -3.05
N GLN A 53 8.34 17.04 -3.27
CA GLN A 53 8.26 18.14 -4.24
C GLN A 53 8.66 17.62 -5.62
N LEU A 54 7.77 17.76 -6.59
CA LEU A 54 8.04 17.43 -8.00
C LEU A 54 8.83 18.55 -8.68
N PRO A 55 9.51 18.27 -9.81
CA PRO A 55 10.21 19.31 -10.58
C PRO A 55 9.32 20.45 -11.07
N SER A 56 8.01 20.20 -11.20
CA SER A 56 7.01 21.24 -11.51
C SER A 56 6.74 22.22 -10.36
N GLY A 57 7.35 22.00 -9.19
CA GLY A 57 7.08 22.75 -7.95
C GLY A 57 5.87 22.24 -7.16
N ARG A 58 5.08 21.31 -7.71
CA ARG A 58 3.91 20.72 -7.05
C ARG A 58 4.34 19.72 -5.97
N PHE A 59 3.65 19.72 -4.84
CA PHE A 59 3.80 18.69 -3.81
C PHE A 59 2.83 17.52 -4.05
N VAL A 60 3.34 16.31 -3.83
CA VAL A 60 2.57 15.05 -3.87
C VAL A 60 2.81 14.26 -2.59
N ARG A 61 1.86 13.41 -2.21
CA ARG A 61 1.98 12.48 -1.08
C ARG A 61 1.61 11.09 -1.60
N PRO A 62 2.57 10.18 -1.74
CA PRO A 62 2.26 8.80 -2.08
C PRO A 62 1.74 8.07 -0.85
N ASP A 63 0.97 7.00 -1.07
CA ASP A 63 0.49 6.17 0.04
C ASP A 63 1.67 5.56 0.82
N TYR A 64 2.70 5.07 0.10
CA TYR A 64 3.88 4.39 0.67
C TYR A 64 5.19 4.87 0.06
N PHE A 65 6.22 5.01 0.89
CA PHE A 65 7.56 5.37 0.44
C PHE A 65 8.67 4.60 1.17
N TRP A 66 9.57 3.99 0.41
CA TRP A 66 10.80 3.37 0.90
C TRP A 66 12.02 4.20 0.45
N PRO A 67 12.53 5.12 1.31
CA PRO A 67 13.55 6.10 0.91
C PRO A 67 14.88 5.44 0.49
N ASN A 68 15.30 4.40 1.21
CA ASN A 68 16.59 3.74 0.98
C ASN A 68 16.71 3.11 -0.41
N VAL A 69 15.60 2.64 -0.97
CA VAL A 69 15.55 2.00 -2.30
C VAL A 69 14.81 2.84 -3.35
N ARG A 70 14.43 4.07 -2.98
CA ARG A 70 13.70 5.03 -3.82
C ARG A 70 12.45 4.42 -4.47
N VAL A 71 11.66 3.68 -3.70
CA VAL A 71 10.41 3.07 -4.17
C VAL A 71 9.22 3.80 -3.58
N VAL A 72 8.26 4.11 -4.44
CA VAL A 72 6.94 4.66 -4.11
C VAL A 72 5.89 3.59 -4.39
N GLY A 73 5.01 3.34 -3.43
CA GLY A 73 3.88 2.41 -3.55
C GLY A 73 2.56 3.17 -3.50
N GLU A 74 1.61 2.79 -4.34
CA GLU A 74 0.25 3.37 -4.37
C GLU A 74 -0.81 2.27 -4.37
N PHE A 75 -1.84 2.43 -3.53
CA PHE A 75 -2.99 1.54 -3.54
C PHE A 75 -4.12 2.12 -4.40
N ASP A 76 -4.38 1.45 -5.52
CA ASP A 76 -5.46 1.80 -6.44
C ASP A 76 -6.77 1.11 -6.04
N GLY A 77 -7.47 1.74 -5.10
CA GLY A 77 -8.86 1.40 -4.83
C GLY A 77 -9.73 1.75 -6.04
N ALA A 78 -10.43 0.76 -6.62
CA ALA A 78 -11.35 0.97 -7.75
C ALA A 78 -12.37 2.11 -7.54
N HIS A 79 -12.75 2.38 -6.28
CA HIS A 79 -13.63 3.49 -5.91
C HIS A 79 -12.98 4.88 -5.97
N LYS A 80 -11.66 5.02 -5.82
CA LYS A 80 -10.98 6.34 -5.88
C LYS A 80 -11.08 6.92 -7.29
N TYR A 81 -10.98 6.09 -8.33
CA TYR A 81 -11.07 6.52 -9.75
C TYR A 81 -12.47 6.99 -10.12
N THR A 82 -13.51 6.20 -9.81
CA THR A 82 -14.89 6.55 -10.16
C THR A 82 -15.37 7.77 -9.36
N LYS A 83 -15.00 7.86 -8.08
CA LYS A 83 -15.37 8.99 -7.23
C LYS A 83 -14.65 10.28 -7.63
N SER A 84 -13.37 10.24 -8.03
CA SER A 84 -12.66 11.45 -8.47
C SER A 84 -13.24 12.02 -9.76
N MET A 85 -13.64 11.18 -10.72
CA MET A 85 -14.34 11.61 -11.94
C MET A 85 -15.72 12.20 -11.63
N GLN A 86 -16.48 11.59 -10.72
CA GLN A 86 -17.83 12.05 -10.37
C GLN A 86 -17.84 13.33 -9.52
N VAL A 87 -16.89 13.47 -8.58
CA VAL A 87 -16.88 14.56 -7.59
C VAL A 87 -16.18 15.82 -8.11
N SER A 88 -15.20 15.69 -9.00
CA SER A 88 -14.40 16.85 -9.43
C SER A 88 -15.09 17.73 -10.46
N GLY A 89 -16.16 17.24 -11.12
CA GLY A 89 -16.77 17.90 -12.28
C GLY A 89 -15.80 18.08 -13.46
N LYS A 90 -14.59 17.50 -13.38
CA LYS A 90 -13.59 17.54 -14.43
C LYS A 90 -13.89 16.46 -15.46
N GLU A 91 -13.63 16.79 -16.72
CA GLU A 91 -13.66 15.80 -17.80
C GLU A 91 -12.66 14.66 -17.47
N PRO A 92 -13.10 13.38 -17.53
CA PRO A 92 -12.30 12.21 -17.19
C PRO A 92 -10.88 12.21 -17.77
N SER A 93 -10.69 12.68 -19.01
CA SER A 93 -9.36 12.72 -19.65
C SER A 93 -8.38 13.62 -18.90
N ARG A 94 -8.87 14.69 -18.28
CA ARG A 94 -8.04 15.62 -17.50
C ARG A 94 -7.58 14.98 -16.20
N VAL A 95 -8.41 14.17 -15.54
CA VAL A 95 -8.04 13.45 -14.31
C VAL A 95 -6.93 12.45 -14.62
N VAL A 96 -7.08 11.68 -15.71
CA VAL A 96 -6.05 10.72 -16.16
C VAL A 96 -4.76 11.44 -16.53
N TYR A 97 -4.84 12.58 -17.21
CA TYR A 97 -3.68 13.38 -17.57
C TYR A 97 -2.95 13.94 -16.33
N GLU A 98 -3.69 14.49 -15.36
CA GLU A 98 -3.11 15.01 -14.11
C GLU A 98 -2.45 13.90 -13.27
N GLU A 99 -3.00 12.68 -13.27
CA GLU A 99 -2.40 11.51 -12.62
C GLU A 99 -1.13 11.04 -13.35
N LYS A 100 -1.13 11.05 -14.69
CA LYS A 100 0.07 10.75 -15.48
C LYS A 100 1.21 11.73 -15.19
N LEU A 101 0.92 13.04 -15.20
CA LEU A 101 1.93 14.05 -14.87
C LEU A 101 2.48 13.90 -13.44
N ARG A 102 1.62 13.48 -12.51
CA ARG A 102 2.03 13.18 -11.13
C ARG A 102 3.05 12.05 -11.11
N GLU A 103 2.74 10.94 -11.77
CA GLU A 103 3.61 9.77 -11.81
C GLU A 103 4.92 10.05 -12.56
N ASP A 104 4.85 10.72 -13.72
CA ASP A 104 6.03 11.12 -14.48
C ASP A 104 6.95 12.02 -13.65
N GLY A 105 6.38 12.95 -12.88
CA GLY A 105 7.11 13.78 -11.93
C GLY A 105 7.84 12.94 -10.88
N ILE A 106 7.17 11.97 -10.26
CA ILE A 106 7.79 11.08 -9.26
C ILE A 106 8.93 10.28 -9.90
N ARG A 107 8.70 9.72 -11.08
CA ARG A 107 9.72 8.94 -11.82
C ARG A 107 10.94 9.78 -12.20
N SER A 108 10.73 11.05 -12.56
CA SER A 108 11.83 11.96 -12.91
C SER A 108 12.78 12.28 -11.75
N LEU A 109 12.35 12.09 -10.50
CA LEU A 109 13.20 12.17 -9.31
C LEU A 109 14.05 10.89 -9.10
N GLY A 110 13.95 9.91 -10.01
CA GLY A 110 14.64 8.63 -9.93
C GLY A 110 13.93 7.62 -9.02
N HIS A 111 12.66 7.85 -8.69
CA HIS A 111 11.86 6.89 -7.93
C HIS A 111 11.23 5.85 -8.84
N ARG A 112 11.21 4.59 -8.38
CA ARG A 112 10.37 3.55 -8.97
C ARG A 112 8.98 3.62 -8.37
N VAL A 113 7.96 3.50 -9.19
CA VAL A 113 6.55 3.48 -8.75
C VAL A 113 6.01 2.06 -8.91
N CYS A 114 5.43 1.50 -7.86
CA CYS A 114 4.67 0.27 -7.92
C CYS A 114 3.24 0.52 -7.43
N ARG A 115 2.28 -0.17 -8.06
CA ARG A 115 0.85 0.01 -7.78
C ARG A 115 0.21 -1.35 -7.59
N TRP A 116 -0.79 -1.42 -6.74
CA TRP A 116 -1.56 -2.64 -6.54
C TRP A 116 -3.02 -2.31 -6.24
N THR A 117 -3.87 -3.29 -6.53
CA THR A 117 -5.33 -3.16 -6.44
C THR A 117 -5.90 -4.07 -5.36
N TRP A 118 -7.21 -3.99 -5.13
CA TRP A 118 -7.93 -4.96 -4.30
C TRP A 118 -7.66 -6.42 -4.71
N ALA A 119 -7.57 -6.71 -6.01
CA ALA A 119 -7.32 -8.07 -6.49
C ALA A 119 -5.93 -8.59 -6.06
N ASP A 120 -4.95 -7.71 -5.93
CA ASP A 120 -3.61 -8.04 -5.47
C ASP A 120 -3.56 -8.22 -3.95
N LEU A 121 -4.40 -7.51 -3.19
CA LEU A 121 -4.53 -7.73 -1.75
C LEU A 121 -5.26 -9.04 -1.42
N MET A 122 -6.21 -9.46 -2.26
CA MET A 122 -6.90 -10.75 -2.11
C MET A 122 -6.04 -11.95 -2.46
N ASN A 123 -4.90 -11.72 -3.15
CA ASN A 123 -3.88 -12.73 -3.36
C ASN A 123 -2.52 -12.19 -2.90
N PRO A 124 -2.16 -12.31 -1.61
CA PRO A 124 -0.96 -11.69 -1.04
C PRO A 124 0.36 -12.03 -1.75
N GLU A 125 0.45 -13.16 -2.48
CA GLU A 125 1.63 -13.46 -3.30
C GLU A 125 1.80 -12.52 -4.48
N ARG A 126 0.70 -11.98 -5.04
CA ARG A 126 0.76 -10.94 -6.08
C ARG A 126 1.36 -9.66 -5.52
N LEU A 127 0.88 -9.20 -4.36
CA LEU A 127 1.47 -8.05 -3.66
C LEU A 127 2.95 -8.30 -3.39
N ALA A 128 3.32 -9.48 -2.87
CA ALA A 128 4.72 -9.83 -2.63
C ALA A 128 5.58 -9.74 -3.90
N ARG A 129 5.06 -10.23 -5.04
CA ARG A 129 5.77 -10.16 -6.33
C ARG A 129 5.93 -8.71 -6.80
N ILE A 130 4.88 -7.88 -6.68
CA ILE A 130 4.92 -6.46 -7.05
C ILE A 130 6.01 -5.74 -6.24
N LEU A 131 6.02 -5.90 -4.92
CA LEU A 131 6.99 -5.27 -4.03
C LEU A 131 8.42 -5.78 -4.29
N SER A 132 8.59 -7.09 -4.50
CA SER A 132 9.91 -7.67 -4.80
C SER A 132 10.46 -7.17 -6.14
N ASN A 133 9.63 -7.11 -7.19
CA ASN A 133 10.02 -6.58 -8.50
C ASN A 133 10.35 -5.08 -8.44
N ALA A 134 9.63 -4.34 -7.58
CA ALA A 134 9.94 -2.95 -7.29
C ALA A 134 11.22 -2.78 -6.46
N GLY A 135 11.84 -3.87 -5.98
CA GLY A 135 13.06 -3.85 -5.19
C GLY A 135 12.85 -3.40 -3.75
N VAL A 136 11.65 -3.60 -3.20
CA VAL A 136 11.39 -3.38 -1.77
C VAL A 136 12.09 -4.49 -0.96
N PRO A 137 12.99 -4.15 -0.03
CA PRO A 137 13.72 -5.13 0.76
C PRO A 137 12.82 -5.84 1.77
N ARG A 138 13.23 -7.04 2.16
CA ARG A 138 12.65 -7.77 3.30
C ARG A 138 13.31 -7.29 4.59
N SER A 139 12.54 -7.18 5.66
CA SER A 139 13.10 -6.88 6.98
C SER A 139 13.94 -8.06 7.45
N SER A 140 15.18 -7.80 7.86
CA SER A 140 16.17 -8.80 8.28
C SER A 140 15.83 -9.49 9.63
N GLY A 141 14.65 -9.25 10.20
CA GLY A 141 14.29 -9.66 11.56
C GLY A 141 12.92 -10.34 11.75
N VAL A 142 12.18 -10.70 10.70
CA VAL A 142 10.88 -11.38 10.87
C VAL A 142 11.10 -12.89 10.94
N ARG A 143 11.02 -13.45 12.17
CA ARG A 143 10.76 -14.88 12.36
C ARG A 143 9.46 -15.24 11.63
N ARG A 144 9.53 -16.25 10.75
CA ARG A 144 8.32 -16.82 10.14
C ARG A 144 7.50 -17.42 11.27
N PHE A 145 6.22 -17.10 11.35
CA PHE A 145 5.33 -17.80 12.29
C PHE A 145 5.16 -19.24 11.77
N GLY A 146 5.73 -20.22 12.47
CA GLY A 146 5.68 -21.63 12.10
C GLY A 146 6.92 -22.48 12.40
N ASP A 147 7.99 -21.91 12.98
CA ASP A 147 9.11 -22.66 13.57
C ASP A 147 8.87 -22.98 15.06
#